data_AF-A0A377ZFJ4-F1
#
_entry.id   AF-A0A377ZFJ4-F1
#
_cell.length_a   1.000
_cell.length_b   1.000
_cell.length_c   1.000
_cell.angle_alpha   90.00
_cell.angle_beta   90.00
_cell.angle_gamma   90.00
#
_symmetry.space_group_name_H-M   'P 1'
#
loop_
_entity.id
_entity.type
_entity.pdbx_description
1 polymer ?
#
loop_
_entity_poly.entity_id
_entity_poly.type
_entity_poly.pdbx_seq_one_letter_code
_entity_poly.pdbx_strand_id
1 'polypeptide(L)'
;MDAQKSYFIPPPQMKKVMHGDRIVAVIHSEKERESAEPESLVEPFLTRFVGKVQKKRRSPPLSFPDHPLLKDAIPCRAARGVEHDFKTGDWAVAEMRRHPLKGDRGFYAELTQFITFSDDTSSHGG
;
A
#
# COMPACT_ATOMS: atom_id res chain seq x y z
N MET A 1 27.37 -3.17 18.52
CA MET A 1 26.22 -3.91 17.99
C MET A 1 25.03 -3.51 18.82
N ASP A 2 24.26 -2.52 18.36
CA ASP A 2 22.99 -2.19 19.01
C ASP A 2 22.03 -3.35 18.76
N ALA A 3 21.59 -4.00 19.83
CA ALA A 3 20.62 -5.07 19.74
C ALA A 3 19.31 -4.51 19.19
N GLN A 4 19.02 -4.78 17.91
CA GLN A 4 17.75 -4.41 17.31
C GLN A 4 16.64 -5.24 17.96
N LYS A 5 16.00 -4.68 18.99
CA LYS A 5 14.85 -5.29 19.65
C LYS A 5 13.66 -5.23 18.69
N SER A 6 13.05 -6.38 18.43
CA SER A 6 11.88 -6.51 17.56
C SER A 6 10.63 -6.74 18.41
N TYR A 7 9.54 -6.06 18.06
CA TYR A 7 8.26 -6.16 18.76
C TYR A 7 7.20 -6.74 17.82
N PHE A 8 6.35 -7.61 18.36
CA PHE A 8 5.25 -8.19 17.61
C PHE A 8 4.09 -7.19 17.47
N ILE A 9 3.66 -6.92 16.24
CA ILE A 9 2.44 -6.15 15.96
C ILE A 9 1.29 -7.14 15.73
N PRO A 10 0.24 -7.16 16.56
CA PRO A 10 -0.88 -8.08 16.38
C PRO A 10 -1.62 -7.91 15.04
N PRO A 11 -2.21 -8.96 14.45
CA PRO A 11 -2.89 -8.87 13.16
C PRO A 11 -3.97 -7.77 13.05
N PRO A 12 -4.77 -7.46 14.10
CA PRO A 12 -5.69 -6.33 14.06
C PRO A 12 -4.99 -4.98 13.87
N GLN A 13 -3.81 -4.83 14.48
CA GLN A 13 -3.00 -3.62 14.44
C GLN A 13 -2.19 -3.50 13.14
N MET A 14 -1.80 -4.64 12.52
CA MET A 14 -1.16 -4.66 11.21
C MET A 14 -2.01 -3.98 10.12
N LYS A 15 -3.34 -3.96 10.26
CA LYS A 15 -4.23 -3.26 9.31
C LYS A 15 -4.04 -1.73 9.28
N LYS A 16 -3.37 -1.15 10.28
CA LYS A 16 -3.11 0.29 10.37
C LYS A 16 -1.82 0.72 9.63
N VAL A 17 -0.97 -0.24 9.27
CA VAL A 17 0.40 0.00 8.78
C VAL A 17 0.65 -0.78 7.49
N MET A 18 1.62 -0.32 6.72
CA MET A 18 2.15 -1.01 5.56
C MET A 18 3.55 -1.52 5.87
N HIS A 19 3.96 -2.62 5.23
CA HIS A 19 5.33 -3.09 5.35
C HIS A 19 6.31 -2.00 4.89
N GLY A 20 7.32 -1.73 5.71
CA GLY A 20 8.33 -0.71 5.46
C GLY A 20 8.01 0.66 6.08
N ASP A 21 6.80 0.88 6.61
CA ASP A 21 6.48 2.14 7.28
C ASP A 21 7.39 2.35 8.49
N ARG A 22 7.84 3.59 8.66
CA ARG A 22 8.48 4.02 9.90
C ARG A 22 7.42 4.62 10.80
N ILE A 23 7.21 4.03 11.97
CA ILE A 23 6.15 4.39 12.90
C ILE A 23 6.68 4.64 14.31
N VAL A 24 5.92 5.41 15.10
CA VAL A 24 5.96 5.34 16.56
C VAL A 24 4.88 4.37 17.00
N ALA A 25 5.21 3.53 17.99
CA ALA A 25 4.29 2.55 18.55
C ALA A 25 4.38 2.55 20.07
N VAL A 26 3.24 2.31 20.72
CA VAL A 26 3.17 2.07 22.16
C VAL A 26 3.44 0.58 22.41
N ILE A 27 4.35 0.30 23.35
CA ILE A 27 4.67 -1.08 23.73
C ILE A 27 3.78 -1.48 24.91
N HIS A 28 2.99 -2.54 24.71
CA HIS A 28 2.17 -3.16 25.74
C HIS A 28 2.84 -4.44 26.22
N SER A 29 3.06 -4.53 27.52
CA SER A 29 3.57 -5.73 28.17
C SER A 29 2.44 -6.42 28.92
N GLU A 30 1.95 -7.54 28.39
CA GLU A 30 0.96 -8.38 29.05
C GLU A 30 1.55 -9.75 29.35
N LYS A 31 1.60 -10.09 30.65
CA LYS A 31 2.24 -11.31 31.16
C LYS A 31 3.72 -11.37 30.71
N GLU A 32 4.04 -12.28 29.80
CA GLU A 32 5.40 -12.51 29.26
C GLU A 32 5.52 -12.14 27.77
N ARG A 33 4.54 -11.43 27.20
CA ARG A 33 4.59 -11.00 25.80
C ARG A 33 4.55 -9.48 25.70
N GLU A 34 5.50 -8.94 24.95
CA GLU A 34 5.51 -7.55 24.51
C GLU A 34 4.85 -7.47 23.12
N SER A 35 3.95 -6.51 22.94
CA SER A 35 3.34 -6.21 21.66
C SER A 35 3.42 -4.71 21.35
N ALA A 36 3.47 -4.37 20.07
CA ALA A 36 3.51 -3.00 19.61
C ALA A 36 2.15 -2.61 19.01
N GLU A 37 1.55 -1.55 19.53
CA GLU A 37 0.39 -0.87 18.93
C GLU A 37 0.86 0.37 18.16
N PRO A 38 0.67 0.42 16.83
CA PRO A 38 1.00 1.59 16.02
C PRO A 38 0.22 2.83 16.49
N GLU A 39 0.95 3.91 16.77
CA GLU A 39 0.41 5.18 17.27
C GLU A 39 0.45 6.26 16.19
N SER A 40 1.62 6.51 15.59
CA SER A 40 1.80 7.57 14.61
C SER A 40 2.75 7.17 13.48
N LEU A 41 2.52 7.74 12.29
CA LEU A 41 3.37 7.53 11.13
C LEU A 41 4.46 8.59 11.10
N VAL A 42 5.72 8.15 11.13
CA VAL A 42 6.88 9.03 10.95
C VAL A 42 7.17 9.19 9.46
N GLU A 43 7.25 8.08 8.74
CA GLU A 43 7.58 8.07 7.31
C GLU A 43 6.80 6.95 6.59
N PRO A 44 6.01 7.27 5.55
CA PRO A 44 5.35 6.26 4.74
C PRO A 44 6.36 5.53 3.87
N PHE A 45 6.26 4.20 3.80
CA PHE A 45 7.03 3.42 2.84
C PHE A 45 6.66 3.75 1.40
N LEU A 46 5.35 3.89 1.16
CA LEU A 46 4.78 4.05 -0.17
C LEU A 46 4.15 5.44 -0.30
N THR A 47 4.61 6.22 -1.27
CA THR A 47 4.06 7.55 -1.59
C THR A 47 3.58 7.62 -3.03
N ARG A 48 4.44 7.25 -3.97
CA ARG A 48 4.17 7.09 -5.40
C ARG A 48 4.70 5.74 -5.84
N PHE A 49 3.91 4.98 -6.58
CA PHE A 49 4.25 3.63 -6.97
C PHE A 49 3.69 3.25 -8.33
N VAL A 50 4.30 2.25 -8.95
CA VAL A 50 3.76 1.58 -10.13
C VAL A 50 3.01 0.34 -9.67
N GLY A 51 1.84 0.09 -10.24
CA GLY A 51 1.07 -1.09 -9.86
C GLY A 51 0.08 -1.52 -10.93
N LYS A 52 -0.27 -2.80 -10.88
CA LYS A 52 -1.26 -3.42 -11.77
C LYS A 52 -2.67 -3.17 -11.23
N VAL A 53 -3.57 -2.70 -12.09
CA VAL A 53 -4.97 -2.39 -11.73
C VAL A 53 -5.84 -3.63 -11.82
N GLN A 54 -6.78 -3.79 -10.90
CA GLN A 54 -7.83 -4.80 -10.93
C GLN A 54 -9.18 -4.13 -10.70
N LYS A 55 -10.10 -4.28 -11.65
CA LYS A 55 -11.45 -3.75 -11.59
C LYS A 55 -12.45 -4.91 -11.43
N LYS A 56 -13.32 -4.82 -10.42
CA LYS A 56 -14.43 -5.76 -10.19
C LYS A 56 -15.75 -5.01 -10.29
N ARG A 57 -16.78 -5.62 -10.87
CA ARG A 57 -18.06 -4.95 -11.16
C ARG A 57 -18.77 -4.34 -9.94
N ARG A 58 -18.62 -4.95 -8.74
CA ARG A 58 -19.31 -4.54 -7.50
C ARG A 58 -18.36 -3.95 -6.44
N SER A 59 -17.10 -3.72 -6.76
CA SER A 59 -16.09 -3.29 -5.78
C SER A 59 -15.26 -2.14 -6.34
N PRO A 60 -14.69 -1.28 -5.48
CA PRO A 60 -13.76 -0.27 -5.95
C PRO A 60 -12.59 -0.93 -6.68
N PRO A 61 -12.02 -0.27 -7.70
CA PRO A 61 -10.76 -0.69 -8.29
C PRO A 61 -9.68 -0.86 -7.22
N LEU A 62 -8.80 -1.82 -7.45
CA LEU A 62 -7.64 -2.10 -6.61
C LEU A 62 -6.38 -1.90 -7.45
N SER A 63 -5.31 -1.41 -6.85
CA SER A 63 -3.97 -1.39 -7.43
C SER A 63 -3.05 -2.29 -6.62
N PHE A 64 -2.28 -3.13 -7.29
CA PHE A 64 -1.28 -4.01 -6.68
C PHE A 64 0.10 -3.38 -6.90
N PRO A 65 0.74 -2.84 -5.85
CA PRO A 65 2.07 -2.26 -5.98
C PRO A 65 3.07 -3.29 -6.50
N ASP A 66 3.94 -2.88 -7.42
CA ASP A 66 5.01 -3.72 -7.95
C ASP A 66 6.21 -3.70 -7.02
N HIS A 67 6.07 -4.38 -5.88
CA HIS A 67 7.13 -4.48 -4.88
C HIS A 67 7.05 -5.82 -4.12
N PRO A 68 8.16 -6.58 -3.97
CA PRO A 68 8.13 -7.96 -3.47
C PRO A 68 7.61 -8.11 -2.03
N LEU A 69 7.71 -7.04 -1.23
CA LEU A 69 7.26 -7.01 0.15
C LEU A 69 5.81 -6.53 0.32
N LEU A 70 5.20 -5.96 -0.73
CA LEU A 70 3.83 -5.46 -0.70
C LEU A 70 2.91 -6.45 -1.41
N LYS A 71 2.15 -7.22 -0.62
CA LYS A 71 1.21 -8.22 -1.16
C LYS A 71 -0.24 -7.74 -1.17
N ASP A 72 -0.54 -6.70 -0.41
CA ASP A 72 -1.90 -6.20 -0.24
C ASP A 72 -2.28 -5.23 -1.35
N ALA A 73 -3.51 -5.40 -1.85
CA ALA A 73 -4.07 -4.52 -2.86
C ALA A 73 -4.59 -3.24 -2.21
N ILE A 74 -4.36 -2.10 -2.85
CA ILE A 74 -4.76 -0.78 -2.35
C ILE A 74 -5.98 -0.30 -3.13
N PRO A 75 -7.11 0.00 -2.47
CA PRO A 75 -8.26 0.62 -3.13
C PRO A 75 -7.88 1.93 -3.81
N CYS A 76 -8.38 2.14 -5.02
CA CYS A 76 -8.01 3.31 -5.80
C CYS A 76 -9.13 3.85 -6.71
N ARG A 77 -8.88 5.03 -7.28
CA ARG A 77 -9.64 5.61 -8.39
C ARG A 77 -8.71 6.35 -9.35
N ALA A 78 -9.17 6.63 -10.55
CA ALA A 78 -8.49 7.59 -11.43
C ALA A 78 -8.51 8.99 -10.79
N ALA A 79 -7.35 9.66 -10.80
CA ALA A 79 -7.26 11.06 -10.41
C ALA A 79 -8.09 11.95 -11.35
N ARG A 80 -8.50 13.12 -10.86
CA ARG A 80 -9.20 14.10 -11.71
C ARG A 80 -8.29 14.51 -12.87
N GLY A 81 -8.81 14.45 -14.10
CA GLY A 81 -8.08 14.80 -15.31
C GLY A 81 -7.37 13.63 -15.99
N VAL A 82 -7.38 12.43 -15.41
CA VAL A 82 -6.94 11.22 -16.11
C VAL A 82 -8.10 10.71 -16.97
N GLU A 83 -7.94 10.76 -18.29
CA GLU A 83 -8.98 10.37 -19.26
C GLU A 83 -9.02 8.87 -19.54
N HIS A 84 -7.94 8.13 -19.20
CA HIS A 84 -7.85 6.70 -19.44
C HIS A 84 -8.87 5.92 -18.60
N ASP A 85 -9.73 5.14 -19.26
CA ASP A 85 -10.60 4.18 -18.58
C ASP A 85 -9.80 2.93 -18.19
N PHE A 86 -9.22 2.94 -16.99
CA PHE A 86 -8.45 1.82 -16.47
C PHE A 86 -9.26 0.53 -16.43
N LYS A 87 -8.66 -0.53 -16.98
CA LYS A 87 -9.18 -1.90 -17.03
C LYS A 87 -8.35 -2.82 -16.15
N THR A 88 -8.90 -4.00 -15.88
CA THR A 88 -8.16 -5.05 -15.18
C THR A 88 -6.93 -5.43 -16.00
N GLY A 89 -5.78 -5.35 -15.35
CA GLY A 89 -4.49 -5.70 -15.87
C GLY A 89 -3.66 -4.53 -16.41
N ASP A 90 -4.26 -3.34 -16.55
CA ASP A 90 -3.51 -2.13 -16.90
C ASP A 90 -2.46 -1.80 -15.84
N TRP A 91 -1.33 -1.29 -16.29
CA TRP A 91 -0.29 -0.73 -15.44
C TRP A 91 -0.47 0.77 -15.30
N ALA A 92 -0.35 1.25 -14.07
CA ALA A 92 -0.54 2.65 -13.74
C ALA A 92 0.48 3.13 -12.73
N VAL A 93 0.79 4.42 -12.78
CA VAL A 93 1.37 5.13 -11.63
C VAL A 93 0.23 5.53 -10.70
N ALA A 94 0.43 5.29 -9.41
CA ALA A 94 -0.49 5.64 -8.35
C ALA A 94 0.19 6.44 -7.25
N GLU A 95 -0.57 7.31 -6.59
CA GLU A 95 -0.13 8.09 -5.44
C GLU A 95 -1.01 7.80 -4.22
N MET A 96 -0.37 7.54 -3.08
CA MET A 96 -1.07 7.35 -1.81
C MET A 96 -1.73 8.66 -1.37
N ARG A 97 -3.03 8.58 -1.10
CA ARG A 97 -3.85 9.71 -0.63
C ARG A 97 -4.36 9.53 0.79
N ARG A 98 -4.49 8.30 1.26
CA ARG A 98 -4.98 7.99 2.61
C ARG A 98 -4.16 6.92 3.29
N HIS A 99 -4.01 7.07 4.61
CA HIS A 99 -3.26 6.16 5.45
C HIS A 99 -3.90 6.06 6.85
N PRO A 100 -4.13 4.86 7.41
CA PRO A 100 -4.82 4.73 8.71
C PRO A 100 -4.19 5.52 9.86
N LEU A 101 -2.86 5.50 9.96
CA LEU A 101 -2.12 6.31 10.95
C LEU A 101 -2.17 7.84 10.74
N LYS A 102 -2.80 8.33 9.67
CA LYS A 102 -3.11 9.76 9.48
C LYS A 102 -4.55 10.10 9.85
N GLY A 103 -5.30 9.15 10.44
CA GLY A 103 -6.70 9.31 10.82
C GLY A 103 -7.70 8.86 9.74
N ASP A 104 -7.22 8.32 8.62
CA ASP A 104 -8.10 7.80 7.57
C ASP A 104 -8.70 6.43 7.95
N ARG A 105 -9.85 6.09 7.36
CA ARG A 105 -10.50 4.79 7.57
C ARG A 105 -9.70 3.60 7.00
N GLY A 106 -8.80 3.85 6.06
CA GLY A 106 -8.07 2.80 5.34
C GLY A 106 -7.08 3.38 4.33
N PHE A 107 -6.28 2.50 3.74
CA PHE A 107 -5.40 2.85 2.63
C PHE A 107 -6.19 3.23 1.38
N TYR A 108 -5.73 4.26 0.68
CA TYR A 108 -6.32 4.68 -0.58
C TYR A 108 -5.29 5.34 -1.48
N ALA A 109 -5.35 5.05 -2.77
CA ALA A 109 -4.50 5.66 -3.78
C ALA A 109 -5.30 6.30 -4.92
N GLU A 110 -4.69 7.23 -5.63
CA GLU A 110 -5.20 7.74 -6.90
C GLU A 110 -4.27 7.32 -8.04
N LEU A 111 -4.84 6.81 -9.13
CA LEU A 111 -4.13 6.50 -10.36
C LEU A 111 -3.88 7.83 -11.09
N THR A 112 -2.63 8.23 -11.19
CA THR A 112 -2.23 9.54 -11.74
C THR A 112 -1.74 9.45 -13.18
N GLN A 113 -1.30 8.27 -13.63
CA GLN A 113 -0.79 8.09 -14.98
C GLN A 113 -1.03 6.66 -15.46
N PHE A 114 -1.44 6.51 -16.72
CA PHE A 114 -1.44 5.22 -17.41
C PHE A 114 -0.04 4.90 -17.95
N ILE A 115 0.39 3.64 -17.83
CA ILE A 115 1.69 3.18 -18.31
C ILE A 115 1.50 2.32 -19.56
N THR A 116 0.87 1.15 -19.42
CA THR A 116 0.61 0.23 -20.53
C THR A 116 -0.53 -0.74 -20.19
N PHE A 117 -1.06 -1.41 -21.21
CA PHE A 117 -2.10 -2.43 -21.08
C PHE A 117 -1.54 -3.76 -20.56
N SER A 118 -2.40 -4.65 -20.09
CA SER A 118 -2.00 -5.96 -19.52
C SER A 118 -1.21 -6.88 -20.46
N ASP A 119 -1.34 -6.69 -21.78
CA ASP A 119 -0.78 -7.56 -22.82
C ASP A 119 0.47 -7.00 -23.50
N ASP A 120 1.01 -5.89 -23.00
CA ASP A 120 2.27 -5.37 -23.52
C ASP A 120 3.45 -6.12 -22.90
N THR A 121 3.64 -7.36 -23.37
CA THR A 121 4.94 -8.03 -23.26
C THR A 121 5.89 -7.33 -24.21
N SER A 122 6.43 -6.20 -23.78
CA SER A 122 7.67 -5.66 -24.34
C SER A 122 8.83 -6.59 -23.95
N SER A 123 8.80 -7.81 -24.46
CA SER A 123 9.96 -8.67 -24.65
C SER A 123 10.82 -8.04 -25.75
N HIS A 124 11.52 -6.96 -25.41
CA HIS A 124 12.74 -6.58 -26.11
C HIS A 124 13.90 -7.02 -25.22
N GLY A 125 14.42 -8.21 -25.49
CA GLY A 125 15.57 -8.75 -24.78
C GLY A 125 16.15 -9.95 -25.51
N GLY A 126 17.23 -9.71 -26.27
CA GLY A 126 18.20 -10.72 -26.72
C GLY A 126 18.20 -11.00 -28.21
#